data_AF-A0AAW8I8N8-F1
#
_entry.id   AF-A0AAW8I8N8-F1
#
_cell.length_a   1.000
_cell.length_b   1.000
_cell.length_c   1.000
_cell.angle_alpha   90.00
_cell.angle_beta   90.00
_cell.angle_gamma   90.00
#
_symmetry.space_group_name_H-M   'P 1'
#
loop_
_entity.id
_entity.type
_entity.pdbx_description
1 polymer ?
#
loop_
_entity_poly.entity_id
_entity_poly.type
_entity_poly.pdbx_seq_one_letter_code
_entity_poly.pdbx_strand_id
1 'polypeptide(L)'
;MAKEIEAKKTLLENSVSRIAELQTRPYISVSEAEMLFGISKNTIHRLIKSRKIPAINLGERLTRVSKIDIEQMFTAVKMPDKSKEIPEKPNFEVGNCYTISEISSKFYADPGTVTNLIKRNKIPTKKVGSFVYVPKILIDKIFEGK
;
A
#
# COMPACT_ATOMS: atom_id res chain seq x y z
N MET A 1 -7.15 -44.24 -29.41
CA MET A 1 -6.18 -43.13 -29.41
C MET A 1 -6.58 -42.00 -30.36
N ALA A 2 -6.68 -42.21 -31.68
CA ALA A 2 -7.04 -41.13 -32.63
C ALA A 2 -8.40 -40.44 -32.34
N LYS A 3 -9.47 -41.21 -32.13
CA LYS A 3 -10.81 -40.67 -31.74
C LYS A 3 -10.79 -39.86 -30.44
N GLU A 4 -9.93 -40.22 -29.49
CA GLU A 4 -9.85 -39.54 -28.19
C GLU A 4 -9.09 -38.21 -28.31
N ILE A 5 -8.06 -38.17 -29.16
CA ILE A 5 -7.32 -36.94 -29.50
C ILE A 5 -8.23 -35.97 -30.24
N GLU A 6 -9.03 -36.46 -31.19
CA GLU A 6 -9.98 -35.65 -31.96
C GLU A 6 -11.10 -35.08 -31.08
N ALA A 7 -11.64 -35.88 -30.14
CA ALA A 7 -12.61 -35.41 -29.15
C ALA A 7 -12.01 -34.35 -28.21
N LYS A 8 -10.75 -34.50 -27.78
CA LYS A 8 -10.06 -33.48 -26.96
C LYS A 8 -9.85 -32.18 -27.75
N LYS A 9 -9.54 -32.28 -29.05
CA LYS A 9 -9.36 -31.12 -29.93
C LYS A 9 -10.65 -30.34 -30.12
N THR A 10 -11.77 -31.01 -30.39
CA THR A 10 -13.08 -30.34 -30.55
C THR A 10 -13.56 -29.68 -29.25
N LEU A 11 -13.33 -30.32 -28.09
CA LEU A 11 -13.62 -29.72 -26.78
C LEU A 11 -12.80 -28.44 -26.54
N LEU A 12 -11.52 -28.44 -26.93
CA LEU A 12 -10.67 -27.26 -26.81
C LEU A 12 -11.16 -26.13 -27.72
N GLU A 13 -11.49 -26.42 -28.97
CA GLU A 13 -12.03 -25.44 -29.93
C GLU A 13 -13.33 -24.80 -29.42
N ASN A 14 -14.24 -25.61 -28.85
CA ASN A 14 -15.48 -25.13 -28.21
C ASN A 14 -15.22 -24.25 -26.98
N SER A 15 -14.16 -24.53 -26.23
CA SER A 15 -13.75 -23.74 -25.07
C SER A 15 -13.21 -22.38 -25.49
N VAL A 16 -12.37 -22.35 -26.52
CA VAL A 16 -11.76 -21.13 -27.06
C VAL A 16 -12.83 -20.19 -27.63
N SER A 17 -13.75 -20.73 -28.42
CA SER A 17 -14.87 -19.95 -28.99
C SER A 17 -15.77 -19.36 -27.91
N ARG A 18 -16.11 -20.13 -26.86
CA ARG A 18 -16.82 -19.59 -25.69
C ARG A 18 -16.08 -18.44 -25.00
N ILE A 19 -14.77 -18.58 -24.79
CA ILE A 19 -13.97 -17.52 -24.15
C ILE A 19 -13.98 -16.24 -25.00
N ALA A 20 -13.87 -16.37 -26.32
CA ALA A 20 -13.92 -15.24 -27.23
C ALA A 20 -15.26 -14.49 -27.15
N GLU A 21 -16.39 -15.20 -27.10
CA GLU A 21 -17.72 -14.59 -26.91
C GLU A 21 -17.87 -13.90 -25.55
N LEU A 22 -17.27 -14.45 -24.50
CA LEU A 22 -17.31 -13.84 -23.16
C LEU A 22 -16.51 -12.55 -23.10
N GLN A 23 -15.42 -12.45 -23.88
CA GLN A 23 -14.59 -11.25 -23.91
C GLN A 23 -15.30 -10.03 -24.51
N THR A 24 -16.26 -10.23 -25.41
CA THR A 24 -16.99 -9.12 -26.07
C THR A 24 -18.12 -8.55 -25.20
N ARG A 25 -18.58 -9.28 -24.18
CA ARG A 25 -19.69 -8.85 -23.32
C ARG A 25 -19.21 -7.87 -22.24
N PRO A 26 -19.91 -6.73 -22.02
CA PRO A 26 -19.52 -5.76 -20.99
C PRO A 26 -19.80 -6.26 -19.57
N TYR A 27 -20.85 -7.08 -19.40
CA TYR A 27 -21.24 -7.67 -18.12
C TYR A 27 -21.17 -9.19 -18.20
N ILE A 28 -20.55 -9.79 -17.19
CA ILE A 28 -20.32 -11.23 -17.10
C ILE A 28 -20.85 -11.75 -15.76
N SER A 29 -21.12 -13.05 -15.68
CA SER A 29 -21.45 -13.73 -14.44
C SER A 29 -20.21 -13.95 -13.57
N VAL A 30 -20.42 -14.25 -12.28
CA VAL A 30 -19.34 -14.56 -11.35
C VAL A 30 -18.53 -15.80 -11.78
N SER A 31 -19.19 -16.82 -12.35
CA SER A 31 -18.49 -18.01 -12.86
C SER A 31 -17.65 -17.70 -14.11
N GLU A 32 -18.14 -16.84 -14.99
CA GLU A 32 -17.38 -16.41 -16.18
C GLU A 32 -16.20 -15.51 -15.77
N ALA A 33 -16.38 -14.64 -14.78
CA ALA A 33 -15.31 -13.82 -14.22
C ALA A 33 -14.20 -14.68 -13.59
N GLU A 34 -14.55 -15.79 -12.92
CA GLU A 34 -13.56 -16.75 -12.41
C GLU A 34 -12.74 -17.38 -13.54
N MET A 35 -13.39 -17.78 -14.65
CA MET A 35 -12.68 -18.35 -15.80
C MET A 35 -11.81 -17.32 -16.53
N LEU A 36 -12.27 -16.08 -16.67
CA LEU A 36 -11.55 -15.03 -17.41
C LEU A 36 -10.38 -14.42 -16.63
N PHE A 37 -10.56 -14.20 -15.33
CA PHE A 37 -9.58 -13.48 -14.49
C PHE A 37 -8.83 -14.36 -13.49
N GLY A 38 -9.21 -15.64 -13.37
CA GLY A 38 -8.60 -16.56 -12.40
C GLY A 38 -8.91 -16.22 -10.94
N ILE A 39 -9.95 -15.41 -10.69
CA ILE A 39 -10.36 -15.02 -9.34
C ILE A 39 -11.45 -15.97 -8.83
N SER A 40 -11.22 -16.60 -7.68
CA SER A 40 -12.23 -17.48 -7.08
C SER A 40 -13.59 -16.78 -6.88
N LYS A 41 -14.70 -17.52 -7.10
CA LYS A 41 -16.07 -16.99 -6.89
C LYS A 41 -16.23 -16.34 -5.51
N ASN A 42 -15.66 -16.96 -4.48
CA ASN A 42 -15.70 -16.46 -3.10
C ASN A 42 -15.04 -15.08 -2.97
N THR A 43 -13.92 -14.88 -3.66
CA THR A 43 -13.22 -13.60 -3.67
C THR A 43 -14.05 -12.55 -4.39
N ILE A 44 -14.65 -12.89 -5.53
CA ILE A 44 -15.55 -11.99 -6.26
C ILE A 44 -16.73 -11.60 -5.36
N HIS A 45 -17.40 -12.55 -4.71
CA HIS A 45 -18.49 -12.26 -3.77
C HIS A 45 -18.04 -11.38 -2.60
N ARG A 46 -16.83 -11.58 -2.07
CA ARG A 46 -16.25 -10.73 -1.02
C ARG A 46 -16.00 -9.30 -1.52
N LEU A 47 -15.51 -9.15 -2.75
CA LEU A 47 -15.29 -7.84 -3.37
C LEU A 47 -16.60 -7.10 -3.65
N ILE A 48 -17.65 -7.82 -4.07
CA ILE A 48 -19.01 -7.28 -4.21
C ILE A 48 -19.56 -6.84 -2.85
N LYS A 49 -19.45 -7.70 -1.81
CA LYS A 49 -19.92 -7.38 -0.44
C LYS A 49 -19.20 -6.17 0.16
N SER A 50 -17.90 -6.01 -0.13
CA SER A 50 -17.10 -4.85 0.29
C SER A 50 -17.25 -3.63 -0.63
N ARG A 51 -18.16 -3.67 -1.61
CA ARG A 51 -18.45 -2.61 -2.59
C ARG A 51 -17.23 -2.12 -3.37
N LYS A 52 -16.24 -3.00 -3.57
CA LYS A 52 -15.07 -2.71 -4.41
C LYS A 52 -15.35 -2.93 -5.88
N ILE A 53 -16.26 -3.86 -6.21
CA ILE A 53 -16.71 -4.13 -7.58
C ILE A 53 -18.22 -3.85 -7.64
N PRO A 54 -18.70 -3.06 -8.62
CA PRO A 54 -20.12 -2.90 -8.85
C PRO A 54 -20.72 -4.19 -9.45
N ALA A 55 -21.81 -4.64 -8.88
CA ALA A 55 -22.55 -5.81 -9.35
C ALA A 55 -24.05 -5.59 -9.23
N ILE A 56 -24.79 -6.19 -10.14
CA ILE A 56 -26.26 -6.22 -10.15
C ILE A 56 -26.71 -7.66 -9.94
N ASN A 57 -27.69 -7.86 -9.06
CA ASN A 57 -28.32 -9.16 -8.89
C ASN A 57 -29.69 -9.20 -9.58
N LEU A 58 -29.82 -10.05 -10.60
CA LEU A 58 -31.07 -10.17 -11.38
C LEU A 58 -31.99 -11.29 -10.89
N GLY A 59 -31.65 -11.95 -9.77
CA GLY A 59 -32.45 -13.03 -9.19
C GLY A 59 -31.61 -13.99 -8.36
N GLU A 60 -32.07 -15.23 -8.24
CA GLU A 60 -31.30 -16.27 -7.55
C GLU A 60 -30.11 -16.71 -8.42
N ARG A 61 -28.89 -16.55 -7.88
CA ARG A 61 -27.63 -16.94 -8.55
C ARG A 61 -27.38 -16.24 -9.90
N LEU A 62 -28.06 -15.13 -10.18
CA LEU A 62 -27.95 -14.34 -11.41
C LEU A 62 -27.23 -13.00 -11.18
N THR A 63 -26.13 -13.05 -10.43
CA THR A 63 -25.28 -11.87 -10.23
C THR A 63 -24.45 -11.57 -11.49
N ARG A 64 -24.48 -10.32 -11.94
CA ARG A 64 -23.70 -9.78 -13.05
C ARG A 64 -22.69 -8.76 -12.53
N VAL A 65 -21.46 -8.86 -13.02
CA VAL A 65 -20.34 -7.99 -12.68
C VAL A 65 -19.83 -7.31 -13.95
N SER A 66 -19.43 -6.05 -13.80
CA SER A 66 -18.82 -5.26 -14.88
C SER A 66 -17.40 -5.74 -15.14
N LYS A 67 -17.10 -6.06 -16.41
CA LYS A 67 -15.78 -6.55 -16.82
C LYS A 67 -14.69 -5.49 -16.65
N ILE A 68 -15.00 -4.24 -17.01
CA ILE A 68 -14.06 -3.11 -16.97
C ILE A 68 -13.59 -2.84 -15.54
N ASP A 69 -14.50 -2.90 -14.56
CA ASP A 69 -14.16 -2.63 -13.16
C ASP A 69 -13.22 -3.70 -12.59
N ILE A 70 -13.37 -4.96 -13.02
CA ILE A 70 -12.45 -6.04 -12.66
C ILE A 70 -11.08 -5.84 -13.33
N GLU A 71 -11.04 -5.47 -14.61
CA GLU A 71 -9.79 -5.18 -15.34
C GLU A 71 -8.99 -4.01 -14.74
N GLN A 72 -9.69 -2.97 -14.29
CA GLN A 72 -9.07 -1.81 -13.64
C GLN A 72 -8.34 -2.19 -12.35
N MET A 73 -8.82 -3.20 -11.60
CA MET A 73 -8.14 -3.67 -10.39
C MET A 73 -6.75 -4.25 -10.66
N PHE A 74 -6.53 -4.82 -11.84
CA PHE A 74 -5.23 -5.36 -12.24
C PHE A 74 -4.31 -4.35 -12.92
N THR A 75 -4.89 -3.30 -13.53
CA THR A 75 -4.14 -2.32 -14.31
C THR A 75 -3.39 -1.31 -13.42
N ALA A 76 -3.81 -1.11 -12.17
CA ALA A 76 -3.24 -0.10 -11.29
C ALA A 76 -2.38 -0.68 -10.16
N VAL A 77 -1.24 -1.27 -10.51
CA VAL A 77 -0.06 -1.20 -9.62
C VAL A 77 0.78 0.00 -10.09
N LYS A 78 0.32 1.21 -9.77
CA LYS A 78 1.30 2.27 -9.51
C LYS A 78 2.02 1.78 -8.27
N MET A 79 3.21 1.18 -8.48
CA MET A 79 4.14 0.95 -7.39
C MET A 79 4.12 2.24 -6.56
N PRO A 80 3.86 2.19 -5.25
CA PRO A 80 4.00 3.39 -4.45
C PRO A 80 5.42 3.86 -4.71
N ASP A 81 5.57 5.07 -5.29
CA ASP A 81 6.87 5.70 -5.33
C ASP A 81 7.35 5.67 -3.89
N LYS A 82 8.37 4.85 -3.60
CA LYS A 82 9.04 4.79 -2.30
C LYS A 82 9.75 6.13 -1.97
N SER A 83 9.40 7.21 -2.66
CA SER A 83 9.91 8.56 -2.50
C SER A 83 9.11 9.39 -1.49
N LYS A 84 7.93 8.95 -1.04
CA LYS A 84 7.26 9.60 0.08
C LYS A 84 7.80 9.06 1.41
N GLU A 85 8.83 9.76 1.87
CA GLU A 85 9.29 9.84 3.26
C GLU A 85 10.02 8.59 3.78
N ILE A 86 11.20 8.31 3.23
CA ILE A 86 12.28 7.95 4.14
C ILE A 86 12.61 9.28 4.83
N PRO A 87 12.30 9.50 6.13
CA PRO A 87 12.79 10.69 6.81
C PRO A 87 14.31 10.66 6.63
N GLU A 88 14.84 11.66 5.94
CA GLU A 88 16.28 11.81 5.74
C GLU A 88 16.93 11.59 7.10
N LYS A 89 17.84 10.61 7.18
CA LYS A 89 18.53 10.34 8.44
C LYS A 89 19.12 11.67 8.90
N PRO A 90 18.79 12.14 10.11
CA PRO A 90 19.25 13.45 10.56
C PRO A 90 20.77 13.49 10.44
N ASN A 91 21.27 14.52 9.76
CA ASN A 91 22.69 14.69 9.61
C ASN A 91 23.29 15.15 10.96
N PHE A 92 24.14 14.31 11.54
CA PHE A 92 24.83 14.57 12.82
C PHE A 92 26.23 15.18 12.65
N GLU A 93 26.46 15.91 11.56
CA GLU A 93 27.69 16.68 11.34
C GLU A 93 27.89 17.78 12.40
N VAL A 94 29.16 18.10 12.68
CA VAL A 94 29.62 18.93 13.81
C VAL A 94 29.12 20.41 13.76
N GLY A 95 28.45 20.85 12.69
CA GLY A 95 27.78 22.16 12.62
C GLY A 95 26.27 22.17 12.90
N ASN A 96 25.60 21.02 12.75
CA ASN A 96 24.14 20.90 12.67
C ASN A 96 23.50 20.33 13.95
N CYS A 97 24.30 20.09 14.99
CA CYS A 97 23.84 19.55 16.27
C CYS A 97 24.18 20.49 17.44
N TYR A 98 23.37 20.44 18.49
CA TYR A 98 23.74 20.93 19.82
C TYR A 98 24.09 19.76 20.72
N THR A 99 24.93 20.01 21.72
CA THR A 99 25.09 19.15 22.89
C THR A 99 24.03 19.47 23.94
N ILE A 100 23.74 18.54 24.85
CA ILE A 100 22.77 18.78 25.95
C ILE A 100 23.16 20.01 26.77
N SER A 101 24.45 20.21 27.03
CA SER A 101 24.96 21.39 27.74
C SER A 101 24.69 22.69 26.99
N GLU A 102 24.90 22.72 25.67
CA GLU A 102 24.60 23.89 24.84
C GLU A 102 23.10 24.21 24.79
N ILE A 103 22.24 23.19 24.71
CA ILE A 103 20.78 23.38 24.76
C ILE A 103 20.37 23.98 26.11
N SER A 104 20.94 23.46 27.20
CA SER A 104 20.68 23.95 28.55
C SER A 104 21.03 25.42 28.70
N SER A 105 22.21 25.83 28.21
CA SER A 105 22.66 27.23 28.22
C SER A 105 21.86 28.14 27.28
N LYS A 106 21.50 27.66 26.08
CA LYS A 106 20.78 28.47 25.08
C LYS A 106 19.32 28.74 25.48
N PHE A 107 18.64 27.72 26.01
CA PHE A 107 17.20 27.77 26.32
C PHE A 107 16.89 27.91 27.80
N TYR A 108 17.91 28.15 28.64
CA TYR A 108 17.78 28.27 30.10
C TYR A 108 16.98 27.12 30.72
N ALA A 109 17.21 25.89 30.22
CA ALA A 109 16.48 24.70 30.61
C ALA A 109 17.40 23.75 31.39
N ASP A 110 16.86 23.11 32.42
CA ASP A 110 17.61 22.10 33.18
C ASP A 110 17.98 20.89 32.29
N PRO A 111 19.21 20.34 32.36
CA PRO A 111 19.64 19.20 31.53
C PRO A 111 18.74 17.96 31.63
N GLY A 112 18.14 17.70 32.80
CA GLY A 112 17.16 16.64 32.99
C GLY A 112 15.86 16.90 32.24
N THR A 113 15.41 18.15 32.25
CA THR A 113 14.24 18.60 31.48
C THR A 113 14.47 18.48 29.98
N VAL A 114 15.65 18.91 29.50
CA VAL A 114 16.06 18.77 28.08
C VAL A 114 16.04 17.29 27.66
N THR A 115 16.60 16.40 28.47
CA THR A 115 16.65 14.97 28.19
C THR A 115 15.24 14.36 28.11
N ASN A 116 14.36 14.73 29.03
CA ASN A 116 12.97 14.25 29.03
C ASN A 116 12.18 14.80 27.83
N LEU A 117 12.42 16.05 27.44
CA LEU A 117 11.82 16.67 26.27
C LEU A 117 12.21 15.97 24.96
N ILE A 118 13.49 15.62 24.82
CA ILE A 118 14.03 14.85 23.68
C ILE A 118 13.33 13.48 23.59
N LYS A 119 13.21 12.77 24.72
CA LYS A 119 12.55 11.45 24.80
C LYS A 119 11.07 11.55 24.44
N ARG A 120 10.35 12.54 24.96
CA ARG A 120 8.92 12.74 24.70
C ARG A 120 8.62 13.01 23.23
N ASN A 121 9.47 13.78 22.56
CA ASN A 121 9.32 14.14 21.16
C ASN A 121 9.99 13.14 20.18
N LYS A 122 10.53 12.03 20.70
CA LYS A 122 11.20 10.98 19.89
C LYS A 122 12.29 11.54 18.95
N ILE A 123 13.05 12.53 19.43
CA ILE A 123 14.11 13.16 18.64
C ILE A 123 15.29 12.19 18.51
N PRO A 124 15.81 11.97 17.29
CA PRO A 124 16.98 11.13 17.08
C PRO A 124 18.23 11.80 17.69
N THR A 125 19.01 11.03 18.43
CA THR A 125 20.23 11.49 19.12
C THR A 125 21.41 10.61 18.78
N LYS A 126 22.62 11.18 18.81
CA LYS A 126 23.88 10.44 18.60
C LYS A 126 24.80 10.68 19.79
N LYS A 127 25.16 9.62 20.50
CA LYS A 127 26.15 9.68 21.58
C LYS A 127 27.55 9.50 20.98
N VAL A 128 28.45 10.45 21.23
CA VAL A 128 29.87 10.36 20.84
C VAL A 128 30.70 10.70 22.07
N GLY A 129 31.35 9.69 22.65
CA GLY A 129 32.08 9.83 23.92
C GLY A 129 31.16 10.20 25.08
N SER A 130 31.53 11.25 25.83
CA SER A 130 30.75 11.79 26.96
C SER A 130 29.56 12.65 26.52
N PHE A 131 29.55 13.13 25.27
CA PHE A 131 28.57 14.08 24.78
C PHE A 131 27.45 13.40 23.98
N VAL A 132 26.24 13.95 24.09
CA VAL A 132 25.06 13.55 23.32
C VAL A 132 24.69 14.70 22.39
N TYR A 133 24.69 14.40 21.09
CA TYR A 133 24.40 15.34 20.02
C TYR A 133 22.96 15.22 19.55
N VAL A 134 22.32 16.36 19.37
CA VAL A 134 20.90 16.49 19.01
C VAL A 134 20.75 17.50 17.86
N PRO A 135 19.97 17.21 16.80
CA PRO A 135 19.81 18.12 15.67
C PRO A 135 19.21 19.47 16.05
N LYS A 136 19.83 20.57 15.63
CA LYS A 136 19.40 21.95 15.95
C LYS A 136 17.98 22.22 15.49
N ILE A 137 17.67 21.88 14.23
CA ILE A 137 16.36 22.11 13.59
C ILE A 137 15.20 21.53 14.42
N LEU A 138 15.38 20.32 14.96
CA LEU A 138 14.33 19.65 15.73
C LEU A 138 14.16 20.26 17.12
N ILE A 139 15.27 20.70 17.74
CA ILE A 139 15.26 21.36 19.04
C ILE A 139 14.66 22.76 18.92
N ASP A 140 15.18 23.58 18.01
CA ASP A 140 14.72 24.95 17.79
C ASP A 140 13.19 24.93 17.48
N LYS A 141 12.68 24.02 16.64
CA LYS A 141 11.22 23.86 16.39
C LYS A 141 10.38 23.59 17.65
N ILE A 142 10.91 22.86 18.62
CA ILE A 142 10.20 22.53 19.86
C ILE A 142 10.18 23.72 20.83
N PHE A 143 11.24 24.52 20.83
CA PHE A 143 11.36 25.68 21.71
C PHE A 143 10.77 26.96 21.10
N GLU A 144 10.73 27.10 19.76
CA GLU A 144 10.07 28.18 19.02
C GLU A 144 8.54 28.04 19.03
N GLY A 145 8.02 26.81 19.09
CA GLY A 145 6.58 26.53 19.18
C GLY A 145 5.98 26.76 20.57
N LYS A 146 6.63 27.56 21.41
CA LYS A 146 6.30 27.80 22.82
C LYS A 146 6.08 29.27 23.11
#